data_AF-A0A3S1UUF4-F1
#
_entry.id   AF-A0A3S1UUF4-F1
#
_cell.length_a   1.000
_cell.length_b   1.000
_cell.length_c   1.000
_cell.angle_alpha   90.00
_cell.angle_beta   90.00
_cell.angle_gamma   90.00
#
_symmetry.space_group_name_H-M   'P 1'
#
loop_
_entity.id
_entity.type
_entity.pdbx_description
1 polymer ?
#
loop_
_entity_poly.entity_id
_entity_poly.type
_entity_poly.pdbx_seq_one_letter_code
_entity_poly.pdbx_strand_id
1 'polypeptide(L)'
;MVAAPTILLRDDASLRVFDTGQGRPPVVFQHGLGGDAAQVAQNFPDGPSYRRLTVECRAQGGSGAGSKRPFSIEMFADDVLAAADAAGLDRFVAGGISMGAAIALRLAARHPDRVTGLVLVRPAWAFDAASQNMRPYVEVAELIRGRPLDDARDAFAASATAARFRI
;
A
#
# COMPACT_ATOMS: atom_id res chain seq x y z
N MET A 1 3.76 5.19 19.93
CA MET A 1 4.64 5.79 18.91
C MET A 1 4.92 4.75 17.85
N VAL A 2 4.76 5.10 16.57
CA VAL A 2 5.17 4.22 15.47
C VAL A 2 6.69 4.13 15.50
N ALA A 3 7.26 2.93 15.37
CA ALA A 3 8.72 2.76 15.32
C ALA A 3 9.34 3.64 14.21
N ALA A 4 10.56 4.12 14.43
CA ALA A 4 11.27 4.85 13.39
C ALA A 4 11.50 3.93 12.18
N PRO A 5 11.21 4.37 10.95
CA PRO A 5 11.39 3.53 9.78
C PRO A 5 12.87 3.39 9.43
N THR A 6 13.23 2.25 8.89
CA THR A 6 14.46 2.10 8.11
C THR A 6 14.21 2.52 6.67
N ILE A 7 15.29 2.82 5.93
CA ILE A 7 15.21 3.17 4.51
C ILE A 7 15.76 2.01 3.69
N LEU A 8 14.94 1.45 2.81
CA LEU A 8 15.33 0.49 1.79
C LEU A 8 15.47 1.21 0.45
N LEU A 9 16.65 1.14 -0.17
CA LEU A 9 16.83 1.62 -1.54
C LEU A 9 16.38 0.53 -2.52
N ARG A 10 15.45 0.88 -3.41
CA ARG A 10 14.98 0.04 -4.51
C ARG A 10 15.13 0.83 -5.79
N ASP A 11 16.13 0.48 -6.58
CA ASP A 11 16.53 1.22 -7.78
C ASP A 11 16.89 2.68 -7.44
N ASP A 12 16.07 3.64 -7.86
CA ASP A 12 16.21 5.07 -7.59
C ASP A 12 15.16 5.61 -6.59
N ALA A 13 14.40 4.73 -5.92
CA ALA A 13 13.50 5.13 -4.84
C ALA A 13 14.02 4.73 -3.46
N SER A 14 13.83 5.63 -2.50
CA SER A 14 13.94 5.36 -1.07
C SER A 14 12.57 4.96 -0.51
N LEU A 15 12.49 3.76 0.07
CA LEU A 15 11.27 3.23 0.68
C LEU A 15 11.40 3.25 2.20
N ARG A 16 10.40 3.81 2.89
CA ARG A 16 10.30 3.71 4.34
C ARG A 16 9.71 2.37 4.73
N VAL A 17 10.46 1.61 5.53
CA VAL A 17 10.09 0.29 6.01
C VAL A 17 9.93 0.34 7.53
N PHE A 18 8.80 -0.12 8.01
CA PHE A 18 8.46 -0.21 9.42
C PHE A 18 8.44 -1.68 9.81
N ASP A 19 9.24 -2.04 10.80
CA ASP A 19 9.35 -3.41 11.32
C ASP A 19 9.15 -3.37 12.83
N THR A 20 8.02 -3.89 13.28
CA THR A 20 7.55 -3.76 14.66
C THR A 20 7.24 -5.10 15.28
N GLY A 21 7.42 -5.21 16.59
CA GLY A 21 7.23 -6.47 17.32
C GLY A 21 8.31 -7.51 17.01
N GLN A 22 8.26 -8.63 17.73
CA GLN A 22 9.22 -9.75 17.60
C GLN A 22 8.52 -11.12 17.72
N GLY A 23 7.18 -11.12 17.79
CA GLY A 23 6.40 -12.34 17.93
C GLY A 23 6.32 -13.16 16.65
N ARG A 24 5.56 -14.26 16.69
CA ARG A 24 5.33 -15.15 15.54
C ARG A 24 3.84 -15.44 15.35
N PRO A 25 3.35 -15.47 14.09
CA PRO A 25 4.12 -15.42 12.84
C PRO A 25 4.57 -13.99 12.47
N PRO A 26 5.57 -13.83 11.59
CA PRO A 26 5.79 -12.56 10.92
C PRO A 26 4.64 -12.28 9.93
N VAL A 27 4.22 -11.02 9.87
CA VAL A 27 3.13 -10.54 9.05
C VAL A 27 3.62 -9.38 8.20
N VAL A 28 3.55 -9.52 6.88
CA VAL A 28 3.77 -8.41 5.94
C VAL A 28 2.41 -7.79 5.65
N PHE A 29 2.13 -6.62 6.23
CA PHE A 29 0.82 -5.97 6.15
C PHE A 29 0.92 -4.59 5.50
N GLN A 30 0.17 -4.35 4.42
CA GLN A 30 0.31 -3.17 3.57
C GLN A 30 -0.90 -2.22 3.63
N HIS A 31 -0.62 -0.92 3.51
CA HIS A 31 -1.63 0.13 3.46
C HIS A 31 -2.37 0.16 2.11
N GLY A 32 -3.49 0.88 2.07
CA GLY A 32 -4.22 1.18 0.83
C GLY A 32 -3.59 2.33 0.03
N LEU A 33 -4.09 2.56 -1.18
CA LEU A 33 -3.64 3.64 -2.04
C LEU A 33 -3.82 5.00 -1.34
N GLY A 34 -2.76 5.80 -1.32
CA GLY A 34 -2.74 7.12 -0.66
C GLY A 34 -2.68 7.05 0.87
N GLY A 35 -2.58 5.83 1.43
CA GLY A 35 -2.31 5.61 2.85
C GLY A 35 -0.81 5.56 3.15
N ASP A 36 -0.50 5.21 4.39
CA ASP A 36 0.84 5.15 4.95
C ASP A 36 0.91 4.13 6.11
N ALA A 37 2.04 4.09 6.83
CA ALA A 37 2.18 3.19 7.98
C ALA A 37 1.22 3.51 9.13
N ALA A 38 0.70 4.75 9.26
CA ALA A 38 -0.25 5.10 10.29
C ALA A 38 -1.62 4.45 10.03
N GLN A 39 -2.08 4.39 8.78
CA GLN A 39 -3.29 3.63 8.42
C GLN A 39 -3.16 2.15 8.83
N VAL A 40 -2.00 1.56 8.61
CA VAL A 40 -1.72 0.16 8.97
C VAL A 40 -1.70 0.01 10.49
N ALA A 41 -1.04 0.90 11.23
CA ALA A 41 -1.06 0.91 12.70
C ALA A 41 -2.47 1.06 13.29
N GLN A 42 -3.37 1.81 12.64
CA GLN A 42 -4.75 1.95 13.11
C GLN A 42 -5.58 0.68 12.88
N ASN A 43 -5.40 0.00 11.75
CA ASN A 43 -6.25 -1.15 11.37
C ASN A 43 -5.69 -2.50 11.82
N PHE A 44 -4.38 -2.59 12.01
CA PHE A 44 -3.68 -3.81 12.42
C PHE A 44 -2.58 -3.47 13.44
N PRO A 45 -2.96 -3.01 14.65
CA PRO A 45 -2.05 -2.40 15.63
C PRO A 45 -1.04 -3.38 16.20
N ASP A 46 0.16 -2.90 16.51
CA ASP A 46 1.24 -3.73 17.06
C ASP A 46 0.80 -4.49 18.32
N GLY A 47 1.31 -5.72 18.47
CA GLY A 47 1.07 -6.56 19.64
C GLY A 47 2.21 -7.55 19.87
N PRO A 48 2.33 -8.15 21.06
CA PRO A 48 3.43 -9.05 21.38
C PRO A 48 3.38 -10.39 20.62
N SER A 49 2.20 -10.76 20.11
CA SER A 49 1.96 -12.06 19.48
C SER A 49 2.59 -12.19 18.09
N TYR A 50 2.93 -11.10 17.41
CA TYR A 50 3.44 -11.16 16.04
C TYR A 50 4.50 -10.09 15.77
N ARG A 51 5.24 -10.27 14.68
CA ARG A 51 6.14 -9.25 14.10
C ARG A 51 5.46 -8.72 12.84
N ARG A 52 5.46 -7.41 12.61
CA ARG A 52 4.79 -6.78 11.48
C ARG A 52 5.77 -5.97 10.67
N LEU A 53 5.80 -6.24 9.36
CA LEU A 53 6.53 -5.46 8.36
C LEU A 53 5.54 -4.68 7.50
N THR A 54 5.77 -3.39 7.34
CA THR A 54 4.99 -2.51 6.47
C THR A 54 5.94 -1.66 5.65
N VAL A 55 5.65 -1.51 4.36
CA VAL A 55 6.42 -0.65 3.47
C VAL A 55 5.50 0.48 3.05
N GLU A 56 5.93 1.72 3.24
CA GLU A 56 5.25 2.82 2.56
C GLU A 56 5.54 2.70 1.07
N CYS A 57 4.52 2.39 0.28
CA CYS A 57 4.65 2.18 -1.15
C CYS A 57 5.20 3.44 -1.83
N ARG A 58 5.87 3.28 -2.98
CA ARG A 58 6.42 4.41 -3.75
C ARG A 58 5.39 5.51 -3.94
N ALA A 59 5.85 6.76 -3.79
CA ALA A 59 5.04 7.98 -3.86
C ALA A 59 3.91 8.09 -2.81
N GLN A 60 3.95 7.29 -1.74
CA GLN A 60 2.97 7.29 -0.66
C GLN A 60 3.69 7.36 0.69
N GLY A 61 3.02 7.93 1.70
CA GLY A 61 3.66 8.27 2.97
C GLY A 61 4.90 9.15 2.76
N GLY A 62 6.04 8.73 3.32
CA GLY A 62 7.33 9.39 3.13
C GLY A 62 8.27 8.68 2.15
N SER A 63 7.79 7.71 1.37
CA SER A 63 8.61 7.00 0.37
C SER A 63 8.73 7.78 -0.94
N GLY A 64 9.92 7.77 -1.54
CA GLY A 64 10.17 8.33 -2.86
C GLY A 64 9.42 7.60 -3.97
N ALA A 65 9.10 8.31 -5.05
CA ALA A 65 8.47 7.72 -6.23
C ALA A 65 9.44 6.82 -7.02
N GLY A 66 10.68 7.29 -7.20
CA GLY A 66 11.57 6.76 -8.24
C GLY A 66 11.00 6.96 -9.65
N SER A 67 11.75 6.54 -10.66
CA SER A 67 11.41 6.75 -12.08
C SER A 67 11.65 5.54 -12.96
N LYS A 68 12.40 4.53 -12.48
CA LYS A 68 12.85 3.41 -13.32
C LYS A 68 11.79 2.35 -13.62
N ARG A 69 10.72 2.24 -12.84
CA ARG A 69 9.67 1.23 -13.01
C ARG A 69 8.28 1.88 -13.07
N PRO A 70 7.39 1.42 -13.97
CA PRO A 70 6.01 1.89 -13.99
C PRO A 70 5.27 1.42 -12.74
N PHE A 71 4.33 2.26 -12.26
CA PHE A 71 3.47 1.91 -11.14
C PHE A 71 2.54 0.76 -11.48
N SER A 72 2.62 -0.32 -10.69
CA SER A 72 1.74 -1.48 -10.81
C SER A 72 1.71 -2.23 -9.47
N ILE A 73 0.69 -3.07 -9.26
CA ILE A 73 0.62 -3.96 -8.09
C ILE A 73 1.82 -4.93 -8.07
N GLU A 74 2.29 -5.37 -9.24
CA GLU A 74 3.50 -6.19 -9.35
C GLU A 74 4.74 -5.45 -8.85
N MET A 75 4.94 -4.21 -9.30
CA MET A 75 6.06 -3.39 -8.86
C MET A 75 6.05 -3.19 -7.34
N PHE A 76 4.88 -2.88 -6.76
CA PHE A 76 4.75 -2.75 -5.30
C PHE A 76 5.00 -4.07 -4.58
N ALA A 77 4.51 -5.20 -5.11
CA ALA A 77 4.76 -6.52 -4.52
C ALA A 77 6.24 -6.88 -4.53
N ASP A 78 6.97 -6.60 -5.61
CA ASP A 78 8.41 -6.85 -5.69
C ASP A 78 9.20 -6.01 -4.66
N ASP A 79 8.78 -4.76 -4.41
CA ASP A 79 9.40 -3.92 -3.38
C ASP A 79 9.10 -4.39 -1.96
N VAL A 80 7.86 -4.84 -1.71
CA VAL A 80 7.47 -5.42 -0.44
C VAL A 80 8.20 -6.73 -0.18
N LEU A 81 8.37 -7.58 -1.21
CA LEU A 81 9.14 -8.81 -1.10
C LEU A 81 10.61 -8.51 -0.79
N ALA A 82 11.22 -7.54 -1.48
CA ALA A 82 12.60 -7.14 -1.20
C ALA A 82 12.78 -6.61 0.24
N ALA A 83 11.78 -5.92 0.79
CA ALA A 83 11.79 -5.51 2.19
C ALA A 83 11.67 -6.71 3.15
N ALA A 84 10.83 -7.70 2.82
CA ALA A 84 10.72 -8.93 3.59
C ALA A 84 12.03 -9.75 3.57
N ASP A 85 12.70 -9.83 2.42
CA ASP A 85 14.00 -10.48 2.28
C ASP A 85 15.08 -9.76 3.09
N ALA A 86 15.15 -8.42 3.00
CA ALA A 86 16.08 -7.61 3.79
C ALA A 86 15.85 -7.73 5.31
N ALA A 87 14.61 -8.00 5.72
CA ALA A 87 14.23 -8.23 7.11
C ALA A 87 14.40 -9.69 7.58
N GLY A 88 14.87 -10.59 6.71
CA GLY A 88 15.08 -12.02 6.98
C GLY A 88 13.78 -12.82 7.15
N LEU A 89 12.70 -12.41 6.47
CA LEU A 89 11.39 -13.06 6.58
C LEU A 89 11.21 -14.13 5.50
N ASP A 90 11.71 -15.35 5.77
CA ASP A 90 11.61 -16.47 4.83
C ASP A 90 10.18 -17.02 4.65
N ARG A 91 9.35 -16.99 5.69
CA ARG A 91 7.93 -17.37 5.57
C ARG A 91 7.08 -16.43 6.40
N PHE A 92 6.00 -15.91 5.83
CA PHE A 92 5.19 -14.88 6.46
C PHE A 92 3.72 -14.96 6.07
N VAL A 93 2.85 -14.40 6.90
CA VAL A 93 1.47 -14.10 6.53
C VAL A 93 1.48 -12.80 5.72
N ALA A 94 0.82 -12.78 4.57
CA ALA A 94 0.68 -11.56 3.78
C ALA A 94 -0.71 -10.93 4.00
N GLY A 95 -0.79 -9.62 4.09
CA GLY A 95 -2.07 -8.94 4.26
C GLY A 95 -2.05 -7.49 3.86
N GLY A 96 -3.23 -6.88 3.85
CA GLY A 96 -3.34 -5.46 3.61
C GLY A 96 -4.75 -4.97 3.32
N ILE A 97 -4.83 -3.66 3.11
CA ILE A 97 -6.08 -2.92 2.91
C ILE A 97 -6.17 -2.50 1.45
N SER A 98 -7.25 -2.82 0.74
CA SER A 98 -7.51 -2.35 -0.63
C SER A 98 -6.34 -2.64 -1.58
N MET A 99 -5.54 -1.63 -1.98
CA MET A 99 -4.29 -1.81 -2.73
C MET A 99 -3.34 -2.80 -2.04
N GLY A 100 -3.18 -2.71 -0.72
CA GLY A 100 -2.37 -3.64 0.08
C GLY A 100 -2.89 -5.08 0.02
N ALA A 101 -4.20 -5.28 -0.08
CA ALA A 101 -4.78 -6.62 -0.27
C ALA A 101 -4.43 -7.19 -1.65
N ALA A 102 -4.44 -6.35 -2.70
CA ALA A 102 -4.00 -6.75 -4.04
C ALA A 102 -2.50 -7.11 -4.07
N ILE A 103 -1.66 -6.37 -3.34
CA ILE A 103 -0.24 -6.68 -3.14
C ILE A 103 -0.08 -8.04 -2.44
N ALA A 104 -0.81 -8.28 -1.34
CA ALA A 104 -0.75 -9.53 -0.59
C ALA A 104 -1.14 -10.75 -1.46
N LEU A 105 -2.19 -10.62 -2.28
CA LEU A 105 -2.59 -11.65 -3.25
C LEU A 105 -1.51 -11.88 -4.32
N ARG A 106 -0.89 -10.81 -4.85
CA ARG A 106 0.20 -10.92 -5.83
C ARG A 106 1.40 -11.67 -5.24
N LEU A 107 1.74 -11.41 -3.97
CA LEU A 107 2.77 -12.15 -3.24
C LEU A 107 2.41 -13.63 -3.09
N ALA A 108 1.19 -13.94 -2.65
CA ALA A 108 0.75 -15.33 -2.48
C ALA A 108 0.74 -16.11 -3.80
N ALA A 109 0.31 -15.48 -4.89
CA ALA A 109 0.26 -16.11 -6.21
C ALA A 109 1.67 -16.38 -6.79
N ARG A 110 2.64 -15.48 -6.57
CA ARG A 110 4.00 -15.61 -7.10
C ARG A 110 4.94 -16.40 -6.18
N HIS A 111 4.66 -16.41 -4.87
CA HIS A 111 5.53 -17.00 -3.85
C HIS A 111 4.75 -17.86 -2.85
N PRO A 112 4.01 -18.90 -3.32
CA PRO A 112 3.15 -19.73 -2.45
C PRO A 112 3.93 -20.45 -1.33
N ASP A 113 5.22 -20.75 -1.54
CA ASP A 113 6.06 -21.40 -0.52
C ASP A 113 6.41 -20.45 0.64
N ARG A 114 6.45 -19.14 0.36
CA ARG A 114 6.80 -18.08 1.31
C ARG A 114 5.57 -17.60 2.08
N VAL A 115 4.40 -17.52 1.43
CA VAL A 115 3.17 -16.99 2.04
C VAL A 115 2.38 -18.09 2.76
N THR A 116 2.33 -18.03 4.08
CA THR A 116 1.69 -19.06 4.93
C THR A 116 0.23 -18.78 5.27
N GLY A 117 -0.27 -17.59 4.93
CA GLY A 117 -1.65 -17.18 5.17
C GLY A 117 -1.94 -15.80 4.59
N LEU A 118 -3.23 -15.46 4.49
CA LEU A 118 -3.72 -14.19 3.95
C LEU A 118 -4.65 -13.46 4.93
N VAL A 119 -4.46 -12.15 5.08
CA VAL A 119 -5.38 -11.25 5.81
C VAL A 119 -5.78 -10.09 4.88
N LEU A 120 -7.00 -10.13 4.35
CA LEU A 120 -7.46 -9.21 3.30
C LEU A 120 -8.56 -8.30 3.81
N VAL A 121 -8.37 -6.98 3.72
CA VAL A 121 -9.36 -5.98 4.18
C VAL A 121 -9.83 -5.14 2.99
N ARG A 122 -11.14 -5.16 2.72
CA ARG A 122 -11.80 -4.39 1.63
C ARG A 122 -11.01 -4.50 0.31
N PRO A 123 -10.81 -5.72 -0.21
CA PRO A 123 -9.80 -5.95 -1.24
C PRO A 123 -10.16 -5.22 -2.53
N ALA A 124 -9.17 -4.55 -3.13
CA ALA A 124 -9.32 -3.89 -4.42
C ALA A 124 -9.23 -4.95 -5.53
N TRP A 125 -10.37 -5.55 -5.88
CA TRP A 125 -10.47 -6.45 -7.03
C TRP A 125 -10.66 -5.64 -8.29
N ALA A 126 -9.80 -5.84 -9.28
CA ALA A 126 -9.97 -5.30 -10.61
C ALA A 126 -9.85 -6.46 -11.59
N PHE A 127 -10.95 -6.75 -12.29
CA PHE A 127 -10.95 -7.69 -13.42
C PHE A 127 -10.58 -6.99 -14.73
N ASP A 128 -10.72 -5.65 -14.76
CA ASP A 128 -10.48 -4.80 -15.92
C ASP A 128 -9.60 -3.60 -15.56
N ALA A 129 -8.85 -3.10 -16.54
CA ALA A 129 -8.12 -1.85 -16.40
C ALA A 129 -9.11 -0.67 -16.33
N ALA A 130 -8.91 0.24 -15.38
CA ALA A 130 -9.69 1.47 -15.21
C ALA A 130 -11.22 1.23 -15.16
N SER A 131 -11.66 0.25 -14.35
CA SER A 131 -13.07 -0.04 -14.12
C SER A 131 -13.86 1.21 -13.72
N GLN A 132 -15.16 1.23 -14.02
CA GLN A 132 -15.99 2.43 -13.85
C GLN A 132 -15.97 2.97 -12.41
N ASN A 133 -15.91 2.08 -11.40
CA ASN A 133 -15.81 2.45 -9.99
C ASN A 133 -14.46 3.13 -9.63
N MET A 134 -13.44 3.04 -10.47
CA MET A 134 -12.15 3.72 -10.29
C MET A 134 -12.09 5.10 -10.96
N ARG A 135 -13.07 5.45 -11.79
CA ARG A 135 -13.10 6.74 -12.50
C ARG A 135 -13.00 7.98 -11.61
N PRO A 136 -13.58 8.01 -10.39
CA PRO A 136 -13.41 9.12 -9.47
C PRO A 136 -11.94 9.40 -9.11
N TYR A 137 -11.11 8.37 -8.95
CA TYR A 137 -9.68 8.55 -8.67
C TYR A 137 -8.94 9.22 -9.82
N VAL A 138 -9.32 8.90 -11.06
CA VAL A 138 -8.72 9.51 -12.24
C VAL A 138 -9.14 10.97 -12.38
N GLU A 139 -10.40 11.30 -12.11
CA GLU A 139 -10.88 12.69 -12.07
C GLU A 139 -10.11 13.51 -11.03
N VAL A 140 -9.96 12.98 -9.80
CA VAL A 140 -9.14 13.62 -8.77
C VAL A 140 -7.70 13.81 -9.24
N ALA A 141 -7.09 12.80 -9.87
CA ALA A 141 -5.73 12.91 -10.38
C ALA A 141 -5.59 13.97 -11.49
N GLU A 142 -6.57 14.09 -12.39
CA GLU A 142 -6.60 15.12 -13.43
C GLU A 142 -6.74 16.53 -12.84
N LEU A 143 -7.60 16.69 -11.83
CA LEU A 143 -7.76 17.96 -11.11
C LEU A 143 -6.47 18.38 -10.41
N ILE A 144 -5.82 17.47 -9.70
CA ILE A 144 -4.56 17.75 -8.98
C ILE A 144 -3.41 18.07 -9.95
N ARG A 145 -3.38 17.47 -11.14
CA ARG A 145 -2.35 17.81 -12.14
C ARG A 145 -2.51 19.21 -12.72
N GLY A 146 -3.74 19.70 -12.82
CA GLY A 146 -4.04 20.97 -13.49
C GLY A 146 -4.21 22.17 -12.57
N ARG A 147 -4.23 21.97 -11.25
CA ARG A 147 -4.67 23.00 -10.28
C ARG A 147 -3.91 22.90 -8.96
N PRO A 148 -3.79 24.00 -8.19
CA PRO A 148 -3.43 23.94 -6.77
C PRO A 148 -4.33 22.96 -5.99
N LEU A 149 -3.82 22.36 -4.91
CA LEU A 149 -4.54 21.31 -4.18
C LEU A 149 -5.90 21.76 -3.62
N ASP A 150 -5.97 22.98 -3.06
CA ASP A 150 -7.23 23.51 -2.54
C ASP A 150 -8.26 23.72 -3.66
N ASP A 151 -7.84 24.29 -4.80
CA ASP A 151 -8.69 24.47 -5.97
C ASP A 151 -9.16 23.13 -6.56
N ALA A 152 -8.28 22.12 -6.60
CA ALA A 152 -8.60 20.77 -7.04
C ALA A 152 -9.62 20.10 -6.12
N ARG A 153 -9.47 20.26 -4.80
CA ARG A 153 -10.42 19.77 -3.79
C ARG A 153 -11.78 20.42 -3.97
N ASP A 154 -11.83 21.74 -4.07
CA ASP A 154 -13.09 22.48 -4.16
C ASP A 154 -13.80 22.17 -5.49
N ALA A 155 -13.04 22.05 -6.59
CA ALA A 155 -13.56 21.58 -7.87
C ALA A 155 -14.14 20.15 -7.80
N PHE A 156 -13.44 19.21 -7.15
CA PHE A 156 -13.97 17.85 -6.99
C PHE A 156 -15.22 17.85 -6.10
N ALA A 157 -15.25 18.62 -5.01
CA ALA A 157 -16.40 18.71 -4.11
C ALA A 157 -17.67 19.27 -4.78
N ALA A 158 -17.52 20.07 -5.84
CA ALA A 158 -18.58 20.59 -6.68
C ALA A 158 -18.93 19.69 -7.89
N SER A 159 -18.19 18.59 -8.11
CA SER A 159 -18.39 17.71 -9.27
C SER A 159 -19.67 16.87 -9.18
N ALA A 160 -20.16 16.43 -10.34
CA ALA A 160 -21.23 15.44 -10.43
C ALA A 160 -20.84 14.10 -9.77
N THR A 161 -19.55 13.75 -9.80
CA THR A 161 -19.02 12.57 -9.14
C THR A 161 -19.16 12.66 -7.63
N ALA A 162 -18.77 13.77 -7.01
CA ALA A 162 -18.93 13.97 -5.57
C ALA A 162 -20.42 14.00 -5.15
N ALA A 163 -21.29 14.60 -5.97
CA ALA A 163 -22.74 14.60 -5.71
C ALA A 163 -23.32 13.17 -5.60
N ARG A 164 -22.82 12.22 -6.39
CA ARG A 164 -23.25 10.80 -6.34
C ARG A 164 -22.87 10.08 -5.05
N PHE A 165 -21.83 10.51 -4.35
CA PHE A 165 -21.36 9.89 -3.10
C PHE A 165 -22.03 10.46 -1.83
N ARG A 166 -22.85 11.51 -1.96
CA ARG A 166 -23.57 12.13 -0.82
C ARG A 166 -24.93 11.48 -0.53
N ILE A 167 -25.22 10.35 -1.16
CA ILE A 167 -26.48 9.61 -1.03
C ILE A 167 -26.36 8.57 0.07
#